data_AF-A0A935ZBM4-F1
#
_entry.id   AF-A0A935ZBM4-F1
#
_cell.length_a   1.000
_cell.length_b   1.000
_cell.length_c   1.000
_cell.angle_alpha   90.00
_cell.angle_beta   90.00
_cell.angle_gamma   90.00
#
_symmetry.space_group_name_H-M   'P 1'
#
loop_
_entity.id
_entity.type
_entity.pdbx_description
1 polymer ?
#
loop_
_entity_poly.entity_id
_entity_poly.type
_entity_poly.pdbx_seq_one_letter_code
_entity_poly.pdbx_strand_id
1 'polypeptide(L)'
;MRSLARWSVGLLALACGDRSRYACSDDAECVADGVAGVCEPSGYCSFPDATCPFGRRYGELAPRGLAGECVSPSAGSGGVDGDGSGVVDTADSGADGGGCVDASACDDDNPCSIDACEQGVCTHAPRADDPSCACAVPSDCVLLPPDDDCRTRTCVEQVCDQVLSPAGTAVNPTLQTPRDCRRVECDGLGGTRVVDDNADTPTDASECTVDACIDGTPSNAALPRGSACMAGTCDASGACTGCTDPSECGGESSACATVTCDAGVCGVMNVAAGVALPADVQTSGDCQERRCDGRGAIVDAIDGDDEPADDGNVCTDEVCNGGVAGHPAALIGTACPGGQCNGAGACVECLDDADCPSNAPCMVGACEGGSCQIVPAMVGTSCSDGQFCNGAETCNAMGNCVSPGNPCPGPDGDSDCSEVCNEMTDMCTGNDPSGSECGDCRTCNASGSCVYHCGGGQTCCAGDDICISMGAMCP
;
A
#
# COMPACT_ATOMS: atom_id res chain seq x y z
N MET A 1 -32.58 40.73 14.58
CA MET A 1 -32.92 41.17 13.21
C MET A 1 -33.62 39.98 12.54
N ARG A 2 -34.92 39.75 12.79
CA ARG A 2 -36.07 40.23 12.01
C ARG A 2 -35.84 40.18 10.49
N SER A 3 -36.24 39.09 9.84
CA SER A 3 -36.71 39.10 8.46
C SER A 3 -37.86 38.10 8.32
N LEU A 4 -39.08 38.63 8.40
CA LEU A 4 -40.33 37.94 8.09
C LEU A 4 -40.52 38.03 6.57
N ALA A 5 -40.33 36.92 5.85
CA ALA A 5 -40.68 36.81 4.44
C ALA A 5 -42.18 36.47 4.32
N ARG A 6 -42.95 37.44 3.83
CA ARG A 6 -44.36 37.30 3.46
C ARG A 6 -44.45 36.42 2.21
N TRP A 7 -45.20 35.32 2.27
CA TRP A 7 -45.64 34.59 1.09
C TRP A 7 -47.16 34.65 0.97
N SER A 8 -47.59 35.03 -0.21
CA SER A 8 -48.94 35.34 -0.63
C SER A 8 -49.80 34.07 -0.67
N VAL A 9 -50.97 34.10 -0.04
CA VAL A 9 -52.00 33.07 -0.12
C VAL A 9 -52.68 33.18 -1.49
N GLY A 10 -52.38 32.24 -2.38
CA GLY A 10 -53.12 32.04 -3.64
C GLY A 10 -54.39 31.25 -3.36
N LEU A 11 -55.54 31.89 -3.56
CA LEU A 11 -56.86 31.25 -3.61
C LEU A 11 -56.89 30.26 -4.80
N LEU A 12 -56.92 28.96 -4.54
CA LEU A 12 -57.24 27.95 -5.53
C LEU A 12 -58.75 27.66 -5.46
N ALA A 13 -59.45 27.96 -6.55
CA ALA A 13 -60.86 27.66 -6.72
C ALA A 13 -61.09 26.14 -6.70
N LEU A 14 -61.92 25.66 -5.80
CA LEU A 14 -62.46 24.30 -5.85
C LEU A 14 -63.37 24.19 -7.09
N ALA A 15 -62.84 23.59 -8.16
CA ALA A 15 -63.66 22.91 -9.14
C ALA A 15 -64.15 21.59 -8.51
N CYS A 16 -65.44 21.51 -8.19
CA CYS A 16 -66.09 20.23 -7.94
C CYS A 16 -66.14 19.47 -9.27
N GLY A 17 -65.11 18.66 -9.54
CA GLY A 17 -65.14 17.59 -10.53
C GLY A 17 -65.97 16.42 -10.00
N ASP A 18 -67.03 16.09 -10.73
CA ASP A 18 -68.00 15.06 -10.40
C ASP A 18 -67.41 13.64 -10.54
N ARG A 19 -67.46 12.91 -9.42
CA ARG A 19 -67.50 11.45 -9.19
C ARG A 19 -67.07 10.49 -10.31
N SER A 20 -65.78 10.15 -10.31
CA SER A 20 -65.28 8.78 -10.50
C SER A 20 -63.97 8.57 -9.74
N ARG A 21 -63.97 8.83 -8.42
CA ARG A 21 -62.76 8.96 -7.56
C ARG A 21 -61.87 7.72 -7.45
N TYR A 22 -62.20 6.63 -8.12
CA TYR A 22 -61.38 5.43 -8.13
C TYR A 22 -61.22 4.87 -9.54
N ALA A 23 -61.73 5.52 -10.59
CA ALA A 23 -61.32 5.24 -11.96
C ALA A 23 -60.17 6.19 -12.29
N CYS A 24 -59.06 5.64 -12.78
CA CYS A 24 -57.82 6.38 -12.99
C CYS A 24 -57.23 6.05 -14.35
N SER A 25 -56.48 7.01 -14.87
CA SER A 25 -55.61 6.88 -16.02
C SER A 25 -54.13 6.99 -15.64
N ASP A 26 -53.83 7.59 -14.48
CA ASP A 26 -52.51 7.64 -13.87
C ASP A 26 -52.55 7.70 -12.33
N ASP A 27 -51.40 7.42 -11.69
CA ASP A 27 -51.27 7.32 -10.23
C ASP A 27 -51.59 8.62 -9.48
N ALA A 28 -51.40 9.79 -10.12
CA ALA A 28 -51.65 11.07 -9.46
C ALA A 28 -53.15 11.31 -9.21
N GLU A 29 -54.02 10.57 -9.89
CA GLU A 29 -55.46 10.59 -9.70
C GLU A 29 -55.90 9.73 -8.50
N CYS A 30 -55.03 8.84 -8.02
CA CYS A 30 -55.30 7.93 -6.92
C CYS A 30 -54.91 8.53 -5.56
N VAL A 31 -55.73 9.46 -5.08
CA VAL A 31 -55.56 10.04 -3.72
C VAL A 31 -56.86 9.92 -2.93
N ALA A 32 -56.81 9.15 -1.84
CA ALA A 32 -57.92 9.00 -0.90
C ALA A 32 -57.46 9.42 0.50
N ASP A 33 -58.16 10.37 1.12
CA ASP A 33 -57.88 10.88 2.47
C ASP A 33 -56.41 11.29 2.73
N GLY A 34 -55.72 11.76 1.69
CA GLY A 34 -54.32 12.18 1.75
C GLY A 34 -53.29 11.06 1.60
N VAL A 35 -53.74 9.81 1.41
CA VAL A 35 -52.89 8.66 1.09
C VAL A 35 -52.77 8.53 -0.43
N ALA A 36 -51.53 8.47 -0.92
CA ALA A 36 -51.26 8.19 -2.33
C ALA A 36 -51.46 6.70 -2.63
N GLY A 37 -52.23 6.42 -3.68
CA GLY A 37 -52.45 5.10 -4.26
C GLY A 37 -51.76 4.95 -5.61
N VAL A 38 -52.01 3.84 -6.29
CA VAL A 38 -51.52 3.54 -7.65
C VAL A 38 -52.71 3.17 -8.50
N CYS A 39 -52.65 3.54 -9.77
CA CYS A 39 -53.63 3.17 -10.76
C CYS A 39 -53.35 1.77 -11.31
N GLU A 40 -54.25 0.82 -11.03
CA GLU A 40 -54.10 -0.55 -11.51
C GLU A 40 -54.45 -0.69 -13.00
N PRO A 41 -53.94 -1.72 -13.70
CA PRO A 41 -54.32 -2.01 -15.09
C PRO A 41 -55.82 -2.22 -15.31
N SER A 42 -56.56 -2.57 -14.25
CA SER A 42 -58.03 -2.64 -14.27
C SER A 42 -58.70 -1.28 -14.45
N GLY A 43 -57.93 -0.18 -14.42
CA GLY A 43 -58.38 1.20 -14.51
C GLY A 43 -58.89 1.74 -13.17
N TYR A 44 -58.56 1.09 -12.06
CA TYR A 44 -59.03 1.48 -10.72
C TYR A 44 -57.92 1.67 -9.68
N CYS A 45 -58.11 2.64 -8.79
CA CYS A 45 -57.15 2.97 -7.75
C CYS A 45 -57.12 1.94 -6.61
N SER A 46 -55.91 1.58 -6.19
CA SER A 46 -55.64 0.77 -5.01
C SER A 46 -54.71 1.50 -4.03
N PHE A 47 -54.80 1.14 -2.74
CA PHE A 47 -54.14 1.85 -1.65
C PHE A 47 -53.37 0.87 -0.76
N PRO A 48 -52.31 1.33 -0.06
CA PRO A 48 -51.55 0.49 0.86
C PRO A 48 -52.43 -0.13 1.95
N ASP A 49 -52.36 -1.45 2.08
CA ASP A 49 -53.04 -2.23 3.12
C ASP A 49 -52.18 -3.45 3.48
N ALA A 50 -51.64 -3.44 4.70
CA ALA A 50 -50.75 -4.49 5.22
C ALA A 50 -51.45 -5.84 5.44
N THR A 51 -52.78 -5.90 5.36
CA THR A 51 -53.54 -7.16 5.46
C THR A 51 -53.65 -7.90 4.12
N CYS A 52 -53.24 -7.26 3.01
CA CYS A 52 -53.20 -7.89 1.71
C CYS A 52 -51.83 -8.55 1.45
N PRO A 53 -51.77 -9.75 0.82
CA PRO A 53 -50.52 -10.44 0.52
C PRO A 53 -49.50 -9.62 -0.28
N PHE A 54 -50.00 -8.73 -1.15
CA PHE A 54 -49.20 -7.81 -1.97
C PHE A 54 -49.23 -6.36 -1.45
N GLY A 55 -49.64 -6.18 -0.19
CA GLY A 55 -49.61 -4.91 0.53
C GLY A 55 -50.58 -3.83 0.04
N ARG A 56 -51.53 -4.16 -0.85
CA ARG A 56 -52.41 -3.17 -1.51
C ARG A 56 -53.83 -3.71 -1.75
N ARG A 57 -54.84 -2.85 -1.61
CA ARG A 57 -56.27 -3.16 -1.76
C ARG A 57 -56.98 -2.14 -2.64
N TYR A 58 -57.91 -2.57 -3.49
CA TYR A 58 -58.78 -1.69 -4.26
C TYR A 58 -59.69 -0.85 -3.35
N GLY A 59 -59.86 0.43 -3.67
CA GLY A 59 -60.72 1.32 -2.90
C GLY A 59 -62.22 0.97 -2.93
N GLU A 60 -62.97 1.41 -1.93
CA GLU A 60 -64.37 1.01 -1.72
C GLU A 60 -65.35 1.44 -2.83
N LEU A 61 -65.02 2.43 -3.66
CA LEU A 61 -65.87 2.86 -4.78
C LEU A 61 -65.47 2.24 -6.12
N ALA A 62 -64.57 1.24 -6.14
CA ALA A 62 -64.35 0.43 -7.31
C ALA A 62 -65.63 -0.37 -7.67
N PRO A 63 -65.74 -0.94 -8.89
CA PRO A 63 -66.90 -1.71 -9.28
C PRO A 63 -67.12 -2.92 -8.36
N ARG A 64 -68.36 -3.40 -8.32
CA ARG A 64 -68.69 -4.65 -7.63
C ARG A 64 -67.83 -5.79 -8.19
N GLY A 65 -67.03 -6.40 -7.34
CA GLY A 65 -66.06 -7.44 -7.70
C GLY A 65 -64.59 -7.03 -7.49
N LEU A 66 -64.31 -5.73 -7.38
CA LEU A 66 -62.97 -5.21 -7.04
C LEU A 66 -62.97 -4.41 -5.74
N ALA A 67 -64.05 -3.71 -5.39
CA ALA A 67 -64.08 -2.88 -4.18
C ALA A 67 -63.72 -3.67 -2.92
N GLY A 68 -62.64 -3.24 -2.23
CA GLY A 68 -62.16 -3.89 -1.03
C GLY A 68 -61.42 -5.21 -1.26
N GLU A 69 -61.13 -5.61 -2.50
CA GLU A 69 -60.36 -6.83 -2.80
C GLU A 69 -58.86 -6.52 -2.81
N CYS A 70 -58.04 -7.49 -2.39
CA CYS A 70 -56.59 -7.34 -2.49
C CYS A 70 -56.15 -7.35 -3.95
N VAL A 71 -55.22 -6.48 -4.30
CA VAL A 71 -54.66 -6.45 -5.65
C VAL A 71 -53.77 -7.67 -5.82
N SER A 72 -54.01 -8.44 -6.88
CA SER A 72 -53.12 -9.51 -7.33
C SER A 72 -52.44 -9.08 -8.63
N PRO A 73 -51.16 -9.44 -8.88
CA PRO A 73 -50.55 -9.24 -10.19
C PRO A 73 -51.36 -10.00 -11.26
N SER A 74 -51.80 -9.27 -12.27
CA SER A 74 -52.97 -9.52 -13.12
C SER A 74 -53.12 -10.92 -13.72
N ALA A 75 -54.22 -11.60 -13.40
CA ALA A 75 -54.92 -12.50 -14.33
C ALA A 75 -56.04 -11.70 -15.02
N GLY A 76 -56.01 -11.67 -16.35
CA GLY A 76 -57.06 -11.06 -17.17
C GLY A 76 -58.42 -11.77 -17.01
N SER A 77 -59.48 -10.96 -17.06
CA SER A 77 -60.88 -11.32 -16.86
C SER A 77 -61.41 -12.49 -17.72
N GLY A 78 -62.25 -13.36 -17.14
CA GLY A 78 -63.12 -14.27 -17.90
C GLY A 78 -63.96 -15.24 -17.07
N GLY A 79 -65.19 -14.83 -16.72
CA GLY A 79 -66.41 -15.63 -16.50
C GLY A 79 -66.34 -17.10 -16.04
N VAL A 80 -66.95 -17.35 -14.89
CA VAL A 80 -67.36 -18.68 -14.41
C VAL A 80 -68.47 -19.28 -15.28
N ASP A 81 -68.32 -20.54 -15.69
CA ASP A 81 -69.41 -21.50 -15.89
C ASP A 81 -68.92 -22.88 -15.44
N GLY A 82 -69.78 -23.60 -14.72
CA GLY A 82 -69.40 -24.73 -13.89
C GLY A 82 -69.51 -26.13 -14.51
N ASP A 83 -69.44 -27.07 -13.57
CA ASP A 83 -69.65 -28.52 -13.64
C ASP A 83 -68.44 -29.41 -13.95
N GLY A 84 -68.03 -30.15 -12.91
CA GLY A 84 -68.02 -31.62 -13.02
C GLY A 84 -66.76 -32.30 -13.55
N SER A 85 -65.98 -32.80 -12.59
CA SER A 85 -65.41 -34.15 -12.63
C SER A 85 -64.16 -34.42 -13.49
N GLY A 86 -63.01 -34.47 -12.81
CA GLY A 86 -61.97 -35.49 -12.97
C GLY A 86 -61.22 -35.54 -14.30
N VAL A 87 -59.94 -35.17 -14.27
CA VAL A 87 -58.82 -36.12 -14.18
C VAL A 87 -57.57 -35.32 -13.79
N VAL A 88 -56.76 -35.92 -12.92
CA VAL A 88 -55.36 -35.57 -12.77
C VAL A 88 -54.66 -35.97 -14.06
N ASP A 89 -54.32 -35.01 -14.91
CA ASP A 89 -53.24 -35.20 -15.86
C ASP A 89 -52.01 -34.48 -15.30
N THR A 90 -51.18 -35.29 -14.66
CA THR A 90 -49.75 -35.05 -14.55
C THR A 90 -49.19 -34.77 -15.95
N ALA A 91 -48.86 -33.52 -16.22
CA ALA A 91 -47.84 -33.14 -17.19
C ALA A 91 -46.72 -32.44 -16.43
N ASP A 92 -46.08 -33.20 -15.55
CA ASP A 92 -44.66 -33.01 -15.28
C ASP A 92 -43.93 -34.05 -16.14
N SER A 93 -43.15 -33.56 -17.10
CA SER A 93 -41.98 -34.26 -17.65
C SER A 93 -41.13 -33.23 -18.39
N GLY A 94 -40.14 -32.69 -17.68
CA GLY A 94 -38.75 -32.79 -18.10
C GLY A 94 -38.29 -31.92 -19.27
N ALA A 95 -37.39 -30.99 -18.93
CA ALA A 95 -36.23 -30.74 -19.75
C ALA A 95 -35.50 -32.06 -20.03
N ASP A 96 -35.74 -32.65 -21.20
CA ASP A 96 -34.85 -33.56 -21.94
C ASP A 96 -35.62 -34.09 -23.19
N GLY A 97 -35.46 -33.43 -24.34
CA GLY A 97 -35.71 -34.03 -25.66
C GLY A 97 -37.12 -34.57 -25.95
N GLY A 98 -38.18 -33.99 -25.36
CA GLY A 98 -39.57 -34.35 -25.63
C GLY A 98 -40.08 -33.66 -26.89
N GLY A 99 -40.27 -34.41 -27.97
CA GLY A 99 -40.83 -33.88 -29.19
C GLY A 99 -42.30 -33.45 -29.08
N CYS A 100 -42.71 -32.50 -29.91
CA CYS A 100 -44.10 -32.04 -29.99
C CYS A 100 -45.08 -33.16 -30.41
N VAL A 101 -46.34 -33.05 -29.98
CA VAL A 101 -47.40 -34.01 -30.34
C VAL A 101 -48.43 -33.43 -31.32
N ASP A 102 -48.53 -32.11 -31.39
CA ASP A 102 -49.32 -31.37 -32.37
C ASP A 102 -48.79 -29.92 -32.51
N ALA A 103 -49.35 -29.16 -33.45
CA ALA A 103 -48.93 -27.79 -33.72
C ALA A 103 -49.22 -26.82 -32.56
N SER A 104 -50.25 -27.05 -31.74
CA SER A 104 -50.54 -26.18 -30.60
C SER A 104 -49.53 -26.35 -29.46
N ALA A 105 -48.87 -27.51 -29.36
CA ALA A 105 -47.72 -27.70 -28.48
C ALA A 105 -46.44 -26.97 -28.94
N CYS A 106 -46.49 -26.33 -30.12
CA CYS A 106 -45.41 -25.53 -30.68
C CYS A 106 -45.79 -24.06 -30.87
N ASP A 107 -46.88 -23.59 -30.26
CA ASP A 107 -47.25 -22.17 -30.32
C ASP A 107 -46.17 -21.34 -29.63
N ASP A 108 -45.47 -20.49 -30.37
CA ASP A 108 -44.46 -19.58 -29.85
C ASP A 108 -45.04 -18.19 -29.50
N ASP A 109 -46.37 -18.04 -29.47
CA ASP A 109 -47.07 -16.76 -29.33
C ASP A 109 -46.74 -15.76 -30.45
N ASN A 110 -46.14 -16.21 -31.56
CA ASN A 110 -45.86 -15.38 -32.72
C ASN A 110 -46.99 -15.51 -33.76
N PRO A 111 -47.93 -14.56 -33.87
CA PRO A 111 -48.98 -14.62 -34.89
C PRO A 111 -48.45 -14.57 -36.34
N CYS A 112 -47.16 -14.24 -36.53
CA CYS A 112 -46.46 -14.17 -37.81
C CYS A 112 -45.64 -15.42 -38.14
N SER A 113 -45.66 -16.44 -37.29
CA SER A 113 -45.19 -17.79 -37.60
C SER A 113 -46.39 -18.73 -37.90
N ILE A 114 -46.12 -19.77 -38.67
CA ILE A 114 -46.98 -20.94 -38.81
C ILE A 114 -46.31 -22.02 -38.00
N ASP A 115 -46.88 -22.33 -36.84
CA ASP A 115 -46.38 -23.38 -35.97
C ASP A 115 -46.79 -24.74 -36.50
N ALA A 116 -45.81 -25.61 -36.64
CA ALA A 116 -46.02 -26.97 -37.08
C ALA A 116 -45.20 -27.93 -36.21
N CYS A 117 -45.79 -29.08 -35.94
CA CYS A 117 -45.09 -30.18 -35.33
C CYS A 117 -44.71 -31.21 -36.40
N GLU A 118 -43.44 -31.22 -36.80
CA GLU A 118 -42.93 -32.14 -37.81
C GLU A 118 -42.03 -33.20 -37.17
N GLN A 119 -42.50 -34.45 -37.14
CA GLN A 119 -41.76 -35.61 -36.60
C GLN A 119 -41.27 -35.42 -35.16
N GLY A 120 -42.06 -34.73 -34.34
CA GLY A 120 -41.70 -34.42 -32.95
C GLY A 120 -40.75 -33.23 -32.82
N VAL A 121 -40.53 -32.45 -33.86
CA VAL A 121 -39.74 -31.21 -33.78
C VAL A 121 -40.65 -30.03 -34.09
N CYS A 122 -40.65 -29.03 -33.22
CA CYS A 122 -41.34 -27.77 -33.51
C CYS A 122 -40.63 -27.04 -34.64
N THR A 123 -41.40 -26.65 -35.66
CA THR A 123 -40.95 -25.80 -36.75
C THR A 123 -41.85 -24.57 -36.80
N HIS A 124 -41.23 -23.41 -37.03
CA HIS A 124 -41.91 -22.11 -37.10
C HIS A 124 -41.61 -21.50 -38.46
N ALA A 125 -42.56 -21.57 -39.39
CA ALA A 125 -42.39 -21.04 -40.74
C ALA A 125 -42.95 -19.61 -40.85
N PRO A 126 -42.27 -18.65 -41.50
CA PRO A 126 -42.75 -17.28 -41.58
C PRO A 126 -44.04 -17.15 -42.41
N ARG A 127 -45.03 -16.39 -41.90
CA ARG A 127 -46.26 -16.02 -42.63
C ARG A 127 -45.99 -14.88 -43.60
N ALA A 128 -45.32 -15.20 -44.71
CA ALA A 128 -44.95 -14.23 -45.74
C ALA A 128 -46.13 -13.67 -46.55
N ASP A 129 -47.30 -14.29 -46.47
CA ASP A 129 -48.52 -13.92 -47.18
C ASP A 129 -49.41 -12.94 -46.41
N ASP A 130 -49.13 -12.69 -45.13
CA ASP A 130 -49.84 -11.71 -44.30
C ASP A 130 -49.09 -10.36 -44.26
N PRO A 131 -49.63 -9.27 -44.86
CA PRO A 131 -48.97 -7.96 -44.89
C PRO A 131 -48.84 -7.31 -43.51
N SER A 132 -49.57 -7.79 -42.50
CA SER A 132 -49.43 -7.31 -41.12
C SER A 132 -48.21 -7.88 -40.40
N CYS A 133 -47.62 -8.94 -40.97
CA CYS A 133 -46.38 -9.57 -40.53
C CYS A 133 -45.14 -9.08 -41.29
N ALA A 134 -45.29 -8.09 -42.18
CA ALA A 134 -44.17 -7.51 -42.91
C ALA A 134 -43.43 -6.46 -42.07
N CYS A 135 -42.09 -6.43 -42.16
CA CYS A 135 -41.26 -5.47 -41.44
C CYS A 135 -40.08 -4.97 -42.28
N ALA A 136 -39.58 -3.77 -41.95
CA ALA A 136 -38.30 -3.25 -42.41
C ALA A 136 -37.27 -3.21 -41.27
N VAL A 137 -37.75 -2.99 -40.03
CA VAL A 137 -36.98 -3.04 -38.79
C VAL A 137 -37.77 -3.78 -37.71
N PRO A 138 -37.12 -4.33 -36.67
CA PRO A 138 -37.81 -5.07 -35.60
C PRO A 138 -38.93 -4.31 -34.88
N SER A 139 -38.84 -2.98 -34.80
CA SER A 139 -39.89 -2.15 -34.19
C SER A 139 -41.19 -2.08 -35.00
N ASP A 140 -41.17 -2.49 -36.26
CA ASP A 140 -42.38 -2.55 -37.10
C ASP A 140 -43.30 -3.73 -36.69
N CYS A 141 -42.77 -4.69 -35.93
CA CYS A 141 -43.45 -5.92 -35.52
C CYS A 141 -44.37 -5.72 -34.30
N VAL A 142 -45.25 -4.73 -34.39
CA VAL A 142 -46.17 -4.32 -33.30
C VAL A 142 -47.21 -5.38 -32.93
N LEU A 143 -47.39 -6.40 -33.76
CA LEU A 143 -48.25 -7.55 -33.47
C LEU A 143 -47.59 -8.55 -32.53
N LEU A 144 -46.26 -8.51 -32.37
CA LEU A 144 -45.53 -9.33 -31.41
C LEU A 144 -45.54 -8.67 -30.03
N PRO A 145 -45.43 -9.46 -28.94
CA PRO A 145 -45.23 -8.94 -27.59
C PRO A 145 -44.04 -7.96 -27.50
N PRO A 146 -44.09 -6.96 -26.59
CA PRO A 146 -42.96 -6.08 -26.29
C PRO A 146 -41.66 -6.82 -26.00
N ASP A 147 -40.53 -6.19 -26.31
CA ASP A 147 -39.23 -6.71 -25.92
C ASP A 147 -39.12 -6.71 -24.39
N ASP A 148 -38.70 -7.82 -23.82
CA ASP A 148 -38.36 -8.00 -22.42
C ASP A 148 -37.09 -8.86 -22.29
N ASP A 149 -36.75 -9.32 -21.08
CA ASP A 149 -35.54 -10.12 -20.86
C ASP A 149 -35.61 -11.53 -21.48
N CYS A 150 -36.82 -12.03 -21.76
CA CYS A 150 -37.06 -13.38 -22.24
C CYS A 150 -37.41 -13.47 -23.72
N ARG A 151 -37.82 -12.37 -24.35
CA ARG A 151 -38.10 -12.30 -25.79
C ARG A 151 -37.70 -10.96 -26.39
N THR A 152 -37.22 -10.97 -27.64
CA THR A 152 -36.91 -9.75 -28.40
C THR A 152 -37.38 -9.89 -29.83
N ARG A 153 -38.08 -8.87 -30.35
CA ARG A 153 -38.55 -8.85 -31.74
C ARG A 153 -37.39 -8.78 -32.72
N THR A 154 -37.53 -9.43 -33.86
CA THR A 154 -36.59 -9.39 -35.00
C THR A 154 -37.35 -9.23 -36.32
N CYS A 155 -36.61 -8.85 -37.37
CA CYS A 155 -37.11 -8.74 -38.72
C CYS A 155 -36.20 -9.55 -39.65
N VAL A 156 -36.65 -10.74 -40.03
CA VAL A 156 -35.86 -11.70 -40.80
C VAL A 156 -36.53 -11.89 -42.16
N GLU A 157 -35.79 -11.65 -43.24
CA GLU A 157 -36.29 -11.76 -44.62
C GLU A 157 -37.60 -10.96 -44.87
N GLN A 158 -37.71 -9.79 -44.23
CA GLN A 158 -38.89 -8.89 -44.27
C GLN A 158 -40.16 -9.43 -43.58
N VAL A 159 -40.05 -10.49 -42.78
CA VAL A 159 -41.14 -11.02 -41.96
C VAL A 159 -40.79 -10.87 -40.48
N CYS A 160 -41.79 -10.51 -39.69
CA CYS A 160 -41.68 -10.39 -38.24
C CYS A 160 -41.41 -11.74 -37.60
N ASP A 161 -40.36 -11.75 -36.78
CA ASP A 161 -39.89 -12.93 -36.07
C ASP A 161 -39.48 -12.52 -34.64
N GLN A 162 -39.14 -13.47 -33.80
CA GLN A 162 -38.71 -13.23 -32.43
C GLN A 162 -37.55 -14.14 -32.03
N VAL A 163 -36.68 -13.63 -31.18
CA VAL A 163 -35.62 -14.40 -30.54
C VAL A 163 -36.00 -14.60 -29.09
N LEU A 164 -36.12 -15.86 -28.68
CA LEU A 164 -36.43 -16.26 -27.32
C LEU A 164 -35.14 -16.55 -26.56
N SER A 165 -35.02 -16.00 -25.36
CA SER A 165 -33.92 -16.31 -24.45
C SER A 165 -34.04 -17.76 -23.99
N PRO A 166 -32.93 -18.53 -23.92
CA PRO A 166 -32.96 -19.90 -23.43
C PRO A 166 -33.53 -20.01 -22.01
N ALA A 167 -34.12 -21.16 -21.69
CA ALA A 167 -34.59 -21.46 -20.35
C ALA A 167 -33.46 -21.29 -19.31
N GLY A 168 -33.77 -20.65 -18.18
CA GLY A 168 -32.80 -20.34 -17.12
C GLY A 168 -32.01 -19.03 -17.32
N THR A 169 -32.29 -18.26 -18.38
CA THR A 169 -31.72 -16.91 -18.53
C THR A 169 -32.22 -16.00 -17.41
N ALA A 170 -31.31 -15.23 -16.81
CA ALA A 170 -31.63 -14.30 -15.74
C ALA A 170 -32.44 -13.11 -16.29
N VAL A 171 -33.48 -12.72 -15.55
CA VAL A 171 -34.30 -11.55 -15.87
C VAL A 171 -33.85 -10.32 -15.10
N ASN A 172 -34.44 -9.17 -15.41
CA ASN A 172 -34.22 -7.92 -14.71
C ASN A 172 -34.40 -8.10 -13.19
N PRO A 173 -33.44 -7.65 -12.37
CA PRO A 173 -33.51 -7.75 -10.91
C PRO A 173 -34.78 -7.15 -10.29
N THR A 174 -35.45 -6.21 -10.94
CA THR A 174 -36.73 -5.65 -10.44
C THR A 174 -37.89 -6.64 -10.48
N LEU A 175 -37.76 -7.74 -11.23
CA LEU A 175 -38.72 -8.84 -11.25
C LEU A 175 -38.45 -9.88 -10.15
N GLN A 176 -37.30 -9.80 -9.47
CA GLN A 176 -37.01 -10.64 -8.32
C GLN A 176 -37.68 -10.06 -7.07
N THR A 177 -38.18 -10.94 -6.20
CA THR A 177 -38.56 -10.56 -4.84
C THR A 177 -37.45 -10.98 -3.91
N PRO A 178 -36.70 -10.05 -3.29
CA PRO A 178 -35.65 -10.45 -2.37
C PRO A 178 -36.21 -11.20 -1.17
N ARG A 179 -35.48 -12.23 -0.72
CA ARG A 179 -35.69 -13.00 0.51
C ARG A 179 -36.95 -13.86 0.53
N ASP A 180 -37.39 -14.33 -0.64
CA ASP A 180 -38.55 -15.22 -0.78
C ASP A 180 -38.18 -16.67 -1.14
N CYS A 181 -36.88 -16.98 -1.20
CA CYS A 181 -36.31 -18.28 -1.58
C CYS A 181 -36.58 -18.68 -3.03
N ARG A 182 -36.94 -17.73 -3.88
CA ARG A 182 -37.32 -18.00 -5.26
C ARG A 182 -36.54 -17.11 -6.20
N ARG A 183 -36.35 -17.61 -7.41
CA ARG A 183 -35.79 -16.83 -8.52
C ARG A 183 -36.71 -16.90 -9.72
N VAL A 184 -36.96 -15.73 -10.32
CA VAL A 184 -37.63 -15.63 -11.61
C VAL A 184 -36.58 -15.77 -12.72
N GLU A 185 -36.80 -16.65 -13.69
CA GLU A 185 -35.92 -16.86 -14.84
C GLU A 185 -36.72 -17.16 -16.10
N CYS A 186 -36.13 -17.01 -17.29
CA CYS A 186 -36.83 -17.29 -18.54
C CYS A 186 -37.18 -18.79 -18.68
N ASP A 187 -38.33 -19.09 -19.28
CA ASP A 187 -38.81 -20.46 -19.49
C ASP A 187 -38.35 -21.08 -20.82
N GLY A 188 -37.79 -20.29 -21.74
CA GLY A 188 -37.38 -20.72 -23.08
C GLY A 188 -38.45 -20.56 -24.17
N LEU A 189 -39.67 -20.20 -23.78
CA LEU A 189 -40.83 -19.93 -24.65
C LEU A 189 -41.17 -18.42 -24.69
N GLY A 190 -40.23 -17.59 -24.24
CA GLY A 190 -40.40 -16.14 -24.10
C GLY A 190 -41.08 -15.71 -22.81
N GLY A 191 -41.58 -16.64 -21.98
CA GLY A 191 -42.16 -16.35 -20.68
C GLY A 191 -41.15 -16.41 -19.54
N THR A 192 -41.64 -16.19 -18.33
CA THR A 192 -40.89 -16.36 -17.09
C THR A 192 -41.43 -17.55 -16.30
N ARG A 193 -40.54 -18.27 -15.62
CA ARG A 193 -40.87 -19.29 -14.62
C ARG A 193 -40.18 -18.99 -13.29
N VAL A 194 -40.71 -19.55 -12.21
CA VAL A 194 -40.15 -19.42 -10.87
C VAL A 194 -39.46 -20.72 -10.48
N VAL A 195 -38.23 -20.63 -9.99
CA VAL A 195 -37.46 -21.75 -9.44
C VAL A 195 -37.05 -21.50 -8.00
N ASP A 196 -36.68 -22.58 -7.32
CA ASP A 196 -36.09 -22.51 -6.00
C ASP A 196 -34.72 -21.84 -6.08
N ASP A 197 -34.51 -20.83 -5.23
CA ASP A 197 -33.21 -20.21 -5.03
C ASP A 197 -32.85 -20.27 -3.54
N ASN A 198 -32.11 -21.31 -3.17
CA ASN A 198 -31.74 -21.50 -1.77
C ASN A 198 -30.68 -20.51 -1.27
N ALA A 199 -30.14 -19.64 -2.16
CA ALA A 199 -29.25 -18.55 -1.77
C ALA A 199 -30.02 -17.26 -1.43
N ASP A 200 -31.31 -17.17 -1.76
CA ASP A 200 -32.16 -16.02 -1.44
C ASP A 200 -32.78 -16.14 -0.03
N THR A 201 -31.91 -16.16 0.98
CA THR A 201 -32.32 -16.51 2.34
C THR A 201 -33.21 -15.44 2.99
N PRO A 202 -34.31 -15.83 3.66
CA PRO A 202 -35.09 -14.94 4.50
C PRO A 202 -34.21 -14.41 5.63
N THR A 203 -34.59 -13.27 6.21
CA THR A 203 -34.00 -12.90 7.51
C THR A 203 -35.06 -12.34 8.44
N ASP A 204 -35.12 -12.91 9.63
CA ASP A 204 -35.96 -12.42 10.73
C ASP A 204 -35.17 -11.53 11.71
N ALA A 205 -33.92 -11.21 11.37
CA ALA A 205 -32.98 -10.46 12.19
C ALA A 205 -32.69 -11.06 13.58
N SER A 206 -33.03 -12.34 13.80
CA SER A 206 -32.70 -13.05 15.02
C SER A 206 -31.40 -13.84 14.85
N GLU A 207 -30.45 -13.62 15.76
CA GLU A 207 -29.20 -14.40 15.83
C GLU A 207 -29.40 -15.82 16.36
N CYS A 208 -30.60 -16.12 16.86
CA CYS A 208 -30.96 -17.39 17.47
C CYS A 208 -31.81 -18.29 16.56
N THR A 209 -31.90 -17.93 15.28
CA THR A 209 -32.58 -18.66 14.22
C THR A 209 -31.59 -18.87 13.07
N VAL A 210 -31.75 -19.98 12.35
CA VAL A 210 -31.02 -20.23 11.12
C VAL A 210 -31.89 -19.78 9.96
N ASP A 211 -31.51 -18.65 9.39
CA ASP A 211 -32.03 -18.11 8.15
C ASP A 211 -31.61 -19.03 6.99
N ALA A 212 -32.57 -19.81 6.48
CA ALA A 212 -32.32 -20.77 5.43
C ALA A 212 -33.49 -20.86 4.46
N CYS A 213 -33.17 -21.27 3.25
CA CYS A 213 -34.15 -21.77 2.29
C CYS A 213 -34.02 -23.29 2.22
N ILE A 214 -35.14 -23.99 2.36
CA ILE A 214 -35.21 -25.44 2.21
C ILE A 214 -36.18 -25.71 1.08
N ASP A 215 -35.66 -26.12 -0.08
CA ASP A 215 -36.43 -26.40 -1.30
C ASP A 215 -37.40 -25.27 -1.66
N GLY A 216 -36.86 -24.04 -1.80
CA GLY A 216 -37.64 -22.84 -2.15
C GLY A 216 -38.59 -22.34 -1.06
N THR A 217 -38.52 -22.93 0.15
CA THR A 217 -39.35 -22.53 1.30
C THR A 217 -38.52 -21.76 2.33
N PRO A 218 -38.92 -20.53 2.69
CA PRO A 218 -38.32 -19.78 3.78
C PRO A 218 -38.39 -20.52 5.12
N SER A 219 -37.25 -20.59 5.81
CA SER A 219 -37.10 -21.19 7.13
C SER A 219 -36.25 -20.30 8.02
N ASN A 220 -36.69 -20.15 9.26
CA ASN A 220 -35.99 -19.43 10.33
C ASN A 220 -35.99 -20.31 11.59
N ALA A 221 -35.47 -21.53 11.44
CA ALA A 221 -35.52 -22.55 12.48
C ALA A 221 -34.65 -22.17 13.68
N ALA A 222 -35.16 -22.31 14.90
CA ALA A 222 -34.42 -22.00 16.12
C ALA A 222 -33.10 -22.79 16.19
N LEU A 223 -32.01 -22.09 16.50
CA LEU A 223 -30.72 -22.70 16.83
C LEU A 223 -30.85 -23.56 18.10
N PRO A 224 -29.92 -24.52 18.32
CA PRO A 224 -29.86 -25.28 19.55
C PRO A 224 -29.82 -24.37 20.78
N ARG A 225 -30.50 -24.79 21.86
CA ARG A 225 -30.45 -24.09 23.14
C ARG A 225 -29.00 -23.97 23.62
N GLY A 226 -28.61 -22.76 24.04
CA GLY A 226 -27.26 -22.48 24.50
C GLY A 226 -26.33 -21.93 23.41
N SER A 227 -26.76 -21.86 22.15
CA SER A 227 -26.03 -21.12 21.11
C SER A 227 -25.81 -19.68 21.55
N ALA A 228 -24.61 -19.15 21.32
CA ALA A 228 -24.27 -17.78 21.69
C ALA A 228 -24.99 -16.77 20.80
N CYS A 229 -25.41 -15.66 21.40
CA CYS A 229 -25.99 -14.50 20.72
C CYS A 229 -25.57 -13.23 21.48
N MET A 230 -25.84 -12.05 20.91
CA MET A 230 -25.34 -10.77 21.45
C MET A 230 -25.79 -10.48 22.89
N ALA A 231 -26.98 -10.93 23.30
CA ALA A 231 -27.47 -10.75 24.67
C ALA A 231 -27.13 -11.90 25.63
N GLY A 232 -26.57 -13.01 25.14
CA GLY A 232 -26.25 -14.19 25.96
C GLY A 232 -26.41 -15.49 25.17
N THR A 233 -27.42 -16.29 25.55
CA THR A 233 -27.66 -17.59 24.91
C THR A 233 -29.08 -17.74 24.37
N CYS A 234 -29.20 -18.48 23.27
CA CYS A 234 -30.48 -18.83 22.67
C CYS A 234 -31.27 -19.79 23.54
N ASP A 235 -32.54 -19.49 23.76
CA ASP A 235 -33.48 -20.43 24.34
C ASP A 235 -34.01 -21.44 23.30
N ALA A 236 -34.85 -22.37 23.73
CA ALA A 236 -35.41 -23.40 22.84
C ALA A 236 -36.42 -22.86 21.81
N SER A 237 -36.86 -21.62 21.94
CA SER A 237 -37.76 -20.94 20.99
C SER A 237 -37.02 -20.07 19.98
N GLY A 238 -35.68 -19.99 20.06
CA GLY A 238 -34.91 -19.11 19.19
C GLY A 238 -34.91 -17.65 19.65
N ALA A 239 -35.19 -17.38 20.94
CA ALA A 239 -35.01 -16.04 21.50
C ALA A 239 -33.63 -15.92 22.17
N CYS A 240 -32.96 -14.80 21.94
CA CYS A 240 -31.71 -14.48 22.62
C CYS A 240 -32.01 -14.02 24.05
N THR A 241 -31.62 -14.83 25.03
CA THR A 241 -31.83 -14.55 26.45
C THR A 241 -30.56 -14.02 27.11
N GLY A 242 -30.74 -13.23 28.17
CA GLY A 242 -29.66 -12.63 28.95
C GLY A 242 -28.63 -13.62 29.48
N CYS A 243 -27.47 -13.12 29.88
CA CYS A 243 -26.40 -13.91 30.47
C CYS A 243 -26.56 -14.09 31.99
N THR A 244 -25.91 -15.10 32.55
CA THR A 244 -25.72 -15.31 34.00
C THR A 244 -24.24 -15.36 34.39
N ASP A 245 -23.36 -15.63 33.43
CA ASP A 245 -21.91 -15.55 33.56
C ASP A 245 -21.28 -14.91 32.30
N PRO A 246 -20.16 -14.16 32.40
CA PRO A 246 -19.51 -13.55 31.24
C PRO A 246 -19.09 -14.52 30.13
N SER A 247 -18.86 -15.80 30.44
CA SER A 247 -18.53 -16.83 29.43
C SER A 247 -19.70 -17.20 28.53
N GLU A 248 -20.93 -16.84 28.92
CA GLU A 248 -22.16 -17.04 28.13
C GLU A 248 -22.38 -15.91 27.12
N CYS A 249 -21.58 -14.85 27.21
CA CYS A 249 -21.60 -13.75 26.27
C CYS A 249 -20.65 -14.03 25.11
N GLY A 250 -21.13 -13.82 23.88
CA GLY A 250 -20.27 -13.82 22.70
C GLY A 250 -19.20 -12.71 22.76
N GLY A 251 -18.13 -12.88 21.99
CA GLY A 251 -17.01 -11.94 21.91
C GLY A 251 -15.71 -12.49 22.49
N GLU A 252 -14.58 -11.93 22.08
CA GLU A 252 -13.25 -12.32 22.57
C GLU A 252 -12.78 -11.34 23.65
N SER A 253 -12.32 -11.87 24.79
CA SER A 253 -11.61 -11.07 25.79
C SER A 253 -10.17 -10.84 25.34
N SER A 254 -9.68 -9.61 25.50
CA SER A 254 -8.31 -9.21 25.21
C SER A 254 -7.65 -8.65 26.48
N ALA A 255 -6.35 -8.33 26.40
CA ALA A 255 -5.65 -7.62 27.47
C ALA A 255 -6.23 -6.21 27.75
N CYS A 256 -6.99 -5.63 26.82
CA CYS A 256 -7.59 -4.30 26.94
C CYS A 256 -9.10 -4.28 27.12
N ALA A 257 -9.78 -5.42 26.96
CA ALA A 257 -11.21 -5.53 27.16
C ALA A 257 -11.57 -6.91 27.67
N THR A 258 -12.38 -6.97 28.73
CA THR A 258 -12.95 -8.23 29.20
C THR A 258 -14.45 -8.24 28.94
N VAL A 259 -14.95 -9.39 28.49
CA VAL A 259 -16.39 -9.59 28.37
C VAL A 259 -16.98 -9.67 29.78
N THR A 260 -18.14 -9.06 29.98
CA THR A 260 -18.84 -9.00 31.27
C THR A 260 -20.30 -9.37 31.12
N CYS A 261 -20.88 -9.91 32.18
CA CYS A 261 -22.31 -10.10 32.32
C CYS A 261 -22.79 -9.33 33.56
N ASP A 262 -23.46 -8.20 33.35
CA ASP A 262 -24.00 -7.38 34.44
C ASP A 262 -25.53 -7.34 34.35
N ALA A 263 -26.20 -7.76 35.42
CA ALA A 263 -27.67 -7.79 35.53
C ALA A 263 -28.40 -8.45 34.34
N GLY A 264 -27.83 -9.51 33.75
CA GLY A 264 -28.43 -10.22 32.63
C GLY A 264 -28.09 -9.65 31.25
N VAL A 265 -27.21 -8.65 31.18
CA VAL A 265 -26.83 -7.99 29.94
C VAL A 265 -25.35 -8.21 29.66
N CYS A 266 -25.05 -8.75 28.48
CA CYS A 266 -23.69 -8.85 27.99
C CYS A 266 -23.12 -7.46 27.69
N GLY A 267 -21.90 -7.22 28.15
CA GLY A 267 -21.18 -5.98 27.94
C GLY A 267 -19.68 -6.22 27.88
N VAL A 268 -18.93 -5.15 27.70
CA VAL A 268 -17.46 -5.16 27.75
C VAL A 268 -16.98 -4.17 28.80
N MET A 269 -16.00 -4.58 29.60
CA MET A 269 -15.26 -3.69 30.48
C MET A 269 -13.90 -3.40 29.84
N ASN A 270 -13.74 -2.15 29.38
CA ASN A 270 -12.49 -1.70 28.79
C ASN A 270 -11.50 -1.27 29.88
N VAL A 271 -10.25 -1.69 29.73
CA VAL A 271 -9.13 -1.15 30.48
C VAL A 271 -8.95 0.33 30.09
N ALA A 272 -8.63 1.18 31.07
CA ALA A 272 -8.47 2.62 30.85
C ALA A 272 -7.39 2.92 29.79
N ALA A 273 -7.58 4.03 29.07
CA ALA A 273 -6.62 4.48 28.07
C ALA A 273 -5.24 4.76 28.68
N GLY A 274 -4.18 4.35 28.00
CA GLY A 274 -2.78 4.56 28.39
C GLY A 274 -2.22 3.53 29.37
N VAL A 275 -2.99 2.52 29.77
CA VAL A 275 -2.47 1.39 30.56
C VAL A 275 -1.57 0.53 29.66
N ALA A 276 -0.32 0.36 30.06
CA ALA A 276 0.64 -0.51 29.39
C ALA A 276 0.29 -1.99 29.57
N LEU A 277 0.48 -2.78 28.52
CA LEU A 277 0.28 -4.23 28.58
C LEU A 277 1.50 -4.93 29.21
N PRO A 278 1.34 -6.16 29.73
CA PRO A 278 2.43 -6.96 30.29
C PRO A 278 3.64 -7.14 29.37
N ALA A 279 4.82 -7.35 29.95
CA ALA A 279 6.09 -7.43 29.21
C ALA A 279 6.17 -8.60 28.21
N ASP A 280 5.43 -9.69 28.42
CA ASP A 280 5.41 -10.86 27.52
C ASP A 280 4.68 -10.59 26.20
N VAL A 281 3.87 -9.53 26.16
CA VAL A 281 3.31 -9.01 24.93
C VAL A 281 4.06 -7.78 24.45
N GLN A 282 5.03 -7.21 25.16
CA GLN A 282 5.83 -6.15 24.53
C GLN A 282 6.77 -6.77 23.48
N THR A 283 6.98 -6.06 22.37
CA THR A 283 8.07 -6.35 21.46
C THR A 283 9.24 -5.51 21.93
N SER A 284 10.39 -6.11 22.23
CA SER A 284 11.55 -5.34 22.67
C SER A 284 12.35 -4.81 21.48
N GLY A 285 12.80 -3.57 21.57
CA GLY A 285 13.64 -2.88 20.61
C GLY A 285 12.90 -2.38 19.36
N ASP A 286 11.58 -2.20 19.43
CA ASP A 286 10.76 -1.65 18.35
C ASP A 286 10.33 -0.19 18.58
N CYS A 287 10.82 0.41 19.68
CA CYS A 287 10.58 1.79 20.08
C CYS A 287 9.12 2.11 20.38
N GLN A 288 8.34 1.07 20.72
CA GLN A 288 6.92 1.19 20.96
C GLN A 288 6.53 0.43 22.23
N GLU A 289 5.57 0.99 22.95
CA GLU A 289 4.91 0.30 24.05
C GLU A 289 3.45 0.07 23.66
N ARG A 290 3.05 -1.20 23.67
CA ARG A 290 1.65 -1.59 23.47
C ARG A 290 0.84 -1.18 24.69
N ARG A 291 -0.17 -0.32 24.46
CA ARG A 291 -1.08 0.24 25.47
C ARG A 291 -2.54 0.05 25.10
N CYS A 292 -3.44 0.17 26.07
CA CYS A 292 -4.87 0.20 25.81
C CYS A 292 -5.36 1.59 25.39
N ASP A 293 -6.32 1.66 24.48
CA ASP A 293 -6.91 2.92 23.98
C ASP A 293 -8.14 3.41 24.79
N GLY A 294 -8.59 2.63 25.77
CA GLY A 294 -9.82 2.91 26.54
C GLY A 294 -11.11 2.42 25.90
N ARG A 295 -11.05 1.90 24.66
CA ARG A 295 -12.17 1.32 23.90
C ARG A 295 -12.01 -0.18 23.66
N GLY A 296 -10.96 -0.77 24.22
CA GLY A 296 -10.68 -2.21 24.15
C GLY A 296 -9.66 -2.59 23.09
N ALA A 297 -9.14 -1.63 22.33
CA ALA A 297 -8.09 -1.86 21.35
C ALA A 297 -6.70 -1.67 21.96
N ILE A 298 -5.74 -2.39 21.39
CA ILE A 298 -4.31 -2.20 21.64
C ILE A 298 -3.82 -1.15 20.65
N VAL A 299 -3.08 -0.17 21.14
CA VAL A 299 -2.44 0.89 20.37
C VAL A 299 -0.97 0.97 20.74
N ASP A 300 -0.14 1.28 19.75
CA ASP A 300 1.28 1.51 19.98
C ASP A 300 1.50 2.97 20.39
N ALA A 301 2.15 3.15 21.54
CA ALA A 301 2.63 4.44 22.00
C ALA A 301 4.14 4.51 21.80
N ILE A 302 4.66 5.69 21.45
CA ILE A 302 6.10 5.90 21.33
C ILE A 302 6.75 5.62 22.68
N ASP A 303 7.72 4.70 22.68
CA ASP A 303 8.58 4.43 23.82
C ASP A 303 10.03 4.76 23.44
N GLY A 304 10.61 5.74 24.13
CA GLY A 304 11.99 6.15 23.90
C GLY A 304 13.00 5.30 24.66
N ASP A 305 12.54 4.54 25.66
CA ASP A 305 13.38 3.68 26.50
C ASP A 305 13.46 2.24 25.93
N ASP A 306 12.67 1.91 24.90
CA ASP A 306 12.70 0.63 24.17
C ASP A 306 13.68 0.67 22.99
N GLU A 307 14.94 1.02 23.29
CA GLU A 307 16.01 1.12 22.31
C GLU A 307 16.29 -0.24 21.63
N PRO A 308 16.66 -0.24 20.33
CA PRO A 308 17.05 -1.46 19.63
C PRO A 308 18.23 -2.15 20.32
N ALA A 309 18.34 -3.46 20.07
CA ALA A 309 19.48 -4.22 20.55
C ALA A 309 20.78 -3.71 19.90
N ASP A 310 21.82 -3.57 20.72
CA ASP A 310 23.19 -3.23 20.30
C ASP A 310 23.63 -4.09 19.11
N ASP A 311 23.92 -3.44 17.98
CA ASP A 311 24.36 -4.08 16.74
C ASP A 311 25.84 -4.53 16.79
N GLY A 312 26.53 -4.22 17.89
CA GLY A 312 27.93 -4.54 18.14
C GLY A 312 28.91 -3.59 17.46
N ASN A 313 28.44 -2.51 16.84
CA ASN A 313 29.25 -1.47 16.25
C ASN A 313 29.28 -0.24 17.14
N VAL A 314 30.41 -0.01 17.81
CA VAL A 314 30.59 1.16 18.71
C VAL A 314 30.53 2.52 17.99
N CYS A 315 30.56 2.52 16.65
CA CYS A 315 30.40 3.72 15.83
C CYS A 315 28.96 3.97 15.40
N THR A 316 28.01 3.20 15.89
CA THR A 316 26.57 3.45 15.81
C THR A 316 26.00 3.60 17.21
N ASP A 317 25.00 4.47 17.34
CA ASP A 317 24.23 4.63 18.57
C ASP A 317 22.93 3.84 18.46
N GLU A 318 22.39 3.36 19.57
CA GLU A 318 21.09 2.69 19.64
C GLU A 318 20.03 3.67 20.08
N VAL A 319 19.14 4.11 19.19
CA VAL A 319 18.17 5.15 19.53
C VAL A 319 16.78 4.89 18.97
N CYS A 320 15.81 5.38 19.73
CA CYS A 320 14.44 5.54 19.27
C CYS A 320 14.17 6.96 18.79
N ASN A 321 13.80 7.12 17.52
CA ASN A 321 13.44 8.42 16.95
C ASN A 321 11.99 8.43 16.47
N GLY A 322 11.09 8.94 17.32
CA GLY A 322 9.66 9.07 16.98
C GLY A 322 8.93 7.73 16.82
N GLY A 323 9.32 6.72 17.60
CA GLY A 323 8.75 5.37 17.52
C GLY A 323 9.40 4.48 16.45
N VAL A 324 10.54 4.90 15.90
CA VAL A 324 11.30 4.13 14.92
C VAL A 324 12.67 3.81 15.49
N ALA A 325 12.99 2.53 15.55
CA ALA A 325 14.31 2.02 15.91
C ALA A 325 15.35 2.38 14.85
N GLY A 326 16.53 2.81 15.28
CA GLY A 326 17.63 3.11 14.37
C GLY A 326 19.01 3.02 15.02
N HIS A 327 19.99 2.79 14.15
CA HIS A 327 21.41 2.73 14.45
C HIS A 327 22.16 3.92 13.80
N PRO A 328 21.85 5.19 14.12
CA PRO A 328 22.54 6.32 13.51
C PRO A 328 24.04 6.30 13.83
N ALA A 329 24.83 6.90 12.95
CA ALA A 329 26.26 7.02 13.19
C ALA A 329 26.55 7.83 14.47
N ALA A 330 27.39 7.28 15.32
CA ALA A 330 27.94 7.96 16.48
C ALA A 330 28.76 9.20 16.06
N LEU A 331 29.00 10.10 17.02
CA LEU A 331 29.76 11.32 16.78
C LEU A 331 31.16 11.03 16.22
N ILE A 332 31.59 11.85 15.25
CA ILE A 332 32.93 11.79 14.69
C ILE A 332 33.99 11.94 15.80
N GLY A 333 35.03 11.11 15.78
CA GLY A 333 36.08 11.09 16.81
C GLY A 333 35.76 10.20 18.02
N THR A 334 34.58 9.58 18.08
CA THR A 334 34.27 8.59 19.13
C THR A 334 35.29 7.45 19.06
N ALA A 335 35.89 7.10 20.20
CA ALA A 335 36.93 6.07 20.24
C ALA A 335 36.35 4.68 19.96
N CYS A 336 37.02 3.92 19.10
CA CYS A 336 36.64 2.55 18.74
C CYS A 336 37.86 1.62 18.73
N PRO A 337 37.68 0.28 18.74
CA PRO A 337 38.80 -0.64 18.70
C PRO A 337 39.67 -0.45 17.45
N GLY A 338 40.84 0.15 17.61
CA GLY A 338 41.79 0.40 16.51
C GLY A 338 41.73 1.80 15.89
N GLY A 339 40.90 2.72 16.40
CA GLY A 339 40.88 4.08 15.90
C GLY A 339 39.71 4.94 16.41
N GLN A 340 39.09 5.67 15.49
CA GLN A 340 38.04 6.66 15.75
C GLN A 340 36.88 6.51 14.76
N CYS A 341 35.66 6.85 15.17
CA CYS A 341 34.50 6.82 14.30
C CYS A 341 34.52 7.98 13.31
N ASN A 342 34.23 7.70 12.03
CA ASN A 342 34.26 8.69 10.95
C ASN A 342 32.98 9.55 10.82
N GLY A 343 32.01 9.41 11.74
CA GLY A 343 30.71 10.08 11.66
C GLY A 343 29.75 9.50 10.62
N ALA A 344 30.13 8.43 9.92
CA ALA A 344 29.29 7.68 8.99
C ALA A 344 29.05 6.23 9.45
N GLY A 345 29.37 5.91 10.71
CA GLY A 345 29.14 4.59 11.29
C GLY A 345 30.33 3.63 11.19
N ALA A 346 31.46 4.06 10.63
CA ALA A 346 32.64 3.20 10.51
C ALA A 346 33.76 3.59 11.47
N CYS A 347 34.37 2.57 12.08
CA CYS A 347 35.61 2.71 12.84
C CYS A 347 36.80 2.75 11.87
N VAL A 348 37.53 3.86 11.85
CA VAL A 348 38.67 4.12 10.95
C VAL A 348 39.92 4.41 11.76
N GLU A 349 41.11 4.14 11.21
CA GLU A 349 42.38 4.35 11.93
C GLU A 349 42.68 5.84 12.16
N CYS A 350 42.22 6.71 11.25
CA CYS A 350 42.48 8.14 11.24
C CYS A 350 41.29 8.92 10.66
N LEU A 351 41.19 10.19 11.04
CA LEU A 351 40.23 11.16 10.52
C LEU A 351 40.94 12.26 9.73
N ASP A 352 42.18 12.59 10.11
CA ASP A 352 43.06 13.48 9.39
C ASP A 352 44.54 13.04 9.44
N ASP A 353 45.41 13.73 8.70
CA ASP A 353 46.84 13.39 8.61
C ASP A 353 47.56 13.47 9.96
N ALA A 354 47.05 14.26 10.93
CA ALA A 354 47.67 14.40 12.24
C ALA A 354 47.45 13.16 13.12
N ASP A 355 46.43 12.35 12.83
CA ASP A 355 46.20 11.06 13.48
C ASP A 355 47.24 10.00 13.06
N CYS A 356 48.02 10.25 12.00
CA CYS A 356 49.01 9.32 11.45
C CYS A 356 50.45 9.77 11.74
N PRO A 357 51.00 9.52 12.94
CA PRO A 357 52.37 9.90 13.24
C PRO A 357 53.38 9.07 12.43
N SER A 358 54.36 9.74 11.82
CA SER A 358 55.52 9.11 11.18
C SER A 358 56.82 9.56 11.87
N ASN A 359 57.79 8.64 11.96
CA ASN A 359 59.10 8.90 12.58
C ASN A 359 60.22 9.13 11.56
N ALA A 360 59.89 9.21 10.26
CA ALA A 360 60.87 9.38 9.19
C ALA A 360 60.84 10.82 8.65
N PRO A 361 61.99 11.50 8.51
CA PRO A 361 62.03 12.95 8.28
C PRO A 361 61.47 13.38 6.91
N CYS A 362 61.48 12.48 5.92
CA CYS A 362 60.91 12.73 4.58
C CYS A 362 59.71 11.85 4.23
N MET A 363 59.12 11.19 5.23
CA MET A 363 57.86 10.47 5.05
C MET A 363 56.89 10.97 6.12
N VAL A 364 55.71 11.42 5.70
CA VAL A 364 54.63 11.83 6.61
C VAL A 364 53.54 10.77 6.61
N GLY A 365 52.85 10.61 7.73
CA GLY A 365 51.60 9.87 7.71
C GLY A 365 50.51 10.74 7.07
N ALA A 366 49.70 10.11 6.22
CA ALA A 366 48.55 10.73 5.60
C ALA A 366 47.33 9.83 5.80
N CYS A 367 46.18 10.44 6.06
CA CYS A 367 44.93 9.72 6.22
C CYS A 367 44.21 9.62 4.88
N GLU A 368 44.30 8.46 4.24
CA GLU A 368 43.62 8.20 2.97
C GLU A 368 42.54 7.14 3.17
N GLY A 369 41.27 7.54 3.00
CA GLY A 369 40.13 6.62 3.11
C GLY A 369 39.93 6.04 4.52
N GLY A 370 40.39 6.72 5.57
CA GLY A 370 40.29 6.24 6.95
C GLY A 370 41.37 5.23 7.35
N SER A 371 42.46 5.13 6.58
CA SER A 371 43.61 4.30 6.91
C SER A 371 44.89 5.11 6.85
N CYS A 372 45.79 4.89 7.81
CA CYS A 372 47.07 5.60 7.83
C CYS A 372 48.00 5.06 6.75
N GLN A 373 48.33 5.90 5.77
CA GLN A 373 49.33 5.63 4.76
C GLN A 373 50.61 6.41 5.06
N ILE A 374 51.75 5.85 4.67
CA ILE A 374 53.03 6.55 4.76
C ILE A 374 53.39 7.07 3.37
N VAL A 375 53.37 8.40 3.20
CA VAL A 375 53.59 9.06 1.91
C VAL A 375 54.82 9.99 1.98
N PRO A 376 55.47 10.29 0.84
CA PRO A 376 56.56 11.26 0.81
C PRO A 376 56.15 12.64 1.36
N ALA A 377 57.03 13.24 2.16
CA ALA A 377 56.87 14.63 2.59
C ALA A 377 56.94 15.59 1.39
N MET A 378 56.40 16.81 1.54
CA MET A 378 56.47 17.83 0.49
C MET A 378 57.92 18.09 0.08
N VAL A 379 58.16 18.18 -1.24
CA VAL A 379 59.49 18.48 -1.79
C VAL A 379 60.00 19.81 -1.24
N GLY A 380 61.26 19.83 -0.79
CA GLY A 380 61.86 21.02 -0.18
C GLY A 380 61.65 21.14 1.33
N THR A 381 60.84 20.26 1.95
CA THR A 381 60.75 20.19 3.42
C THR A 381 62.13 19.92 3.99
N SER A 382 62.54 20.73 4.99
CA SER A 382 63.82 20.54 5.68
C SER A 382 63.83 19.19 6.37
N CYS A 383 64.89 18.42 6.14
CA CYS A 383 65.14 17.16 6.81
C CYS A 383 66.59 17.15 7.28
N SER A 384 66.99 16.11 8.01
CA SER A 384 68.41 15.81 8.19
C SER A 384 68.61 14.31 8.19
N ASP A 385 69.68 13.85 7.55
CA ASP A 385 70.11 12.46 7.60
C ASP A 385 71.15 12.20 8.71
N GLY A 386 71.43 13.23 9.52
CA GLY A 386 72.39 13.19 10.62
C GLY A 386 73.84 13.40 10.20
N GLN A 387 74.10 13.78 8.94
CA GLN A 387 75.42 14.17 8.45
C GLN A 387 75.41 15.67 8.14
N PHE A 388 76.39 16.41 8.63
CA PHE A 388 76.52 17.84 8.41
C PHE A 388 77.24 18.16 7.09
N CYS A 389 78.26 17.36 6.72
CA CYS A 389 79.15 17.66 5.59
C CYS A 389 78.60 17.34 4.21
N ASN A 390 77.33 16.97 4.13
CA ASN A 390 76.60 16.83 2.89
C ASN A 390 75.70 18.05 2.62
N GLY A 391 75.61 19.01 3.56
CA GLY A 391 74.91 20.28 3.45
C GLY A 391 73.43 20.19 3.82
N ALA A 392 72.79 21.32 4.09
CA ALA A 392 71.39 21.36 4.53
C ALA A 392 70.46 20.59 3.58
N GLU A 393 69.73 19.64 4.15
CA GLU A 393 69.03 18.62 3.41
C GLU A 393 67.55 18.97 3.22
N THR A 394 67.02 18.53 2.08
CA THR A 394 65.61 18.70 1.74
C THR A 394 65.03 17.41 1.19
N CYS A 395 63.74 17.20 1.40
CA CYS A 395 63.05 16.03 0.87
C CYS A 395 62.90 16.11 -0.65
N ASN A 396 63.17 15.01 -1.34
CA ASN A 396 62.85 14.83 -2.76
C ASN A 396 61.47 14.18 -2.96
N ALA A 397 61.01 14.10 -4.21
CA ALA A 397 59.69 13.55 -4.54
C ALA A 397 59.51 12.05 -4.24
N MET A 398 60.60 11.31 -4.02
CA MET A 398 60.57 9.91 -3.59
C MET A 398 60.62 9.75 -2.07
N GLY A 399 60.59 10.83 -1.29
CA GLY A 399 60.60 10.77 0.18
C GLY A 399 61.98 10.48 0.77
N ASN A 400 63.06 10.80 0.04
CA ASN A 400 64.43 10.72 0.54
C ASN A 400 64.92 12.10 0.96
N CYS A 401 65.68 12.14 2.04
CA CYS A 401 66.43 13.32 2.44
C CYS A 401 67.64 13.44 1.52
N VAL A 402 67.70 14.49 0.71
CA VAL A 402 68.79 14.73 -0.24
C VAL A 402 69.48 16.04 0.08
N SER A 403 70.77 16.07 -0.18
CA SER A 403 71.63 17.18 0.16
C SER A 403 72.31 17.76 -1.09
N PRO A 404 72.58 19.08 -1.12
CA PRO A 404 73.21 19.73 -2.25
C PRO A 404 74.73 19.49 -2.35
N GLY A 405 75.34 18.88 -1.33
CA GLY A 405 76.78 18.64 -1.22
C GLY A 405 77.44 19.46 -0.11
N ASN A 406 78.77 19.32 0.02
CA ASN A 406 79.55 19.92 1.10
C ASN A 406 79.25 21.42 1.29
N PRO A 407 78.76 21.85 2.48
CA PRO A 407 78.40 23.24 2.73
C PRO A 407 79.62 24.13 2.95
N CYS A 408 80.79 23.55 3.15
CA CYS A 408 82.00 24.28 3.43
C CYS A 408 82.61 24.89 2.16
N PRO A 409 83.19 26.09 2.27
CA PRO A 409 83.74 26.84 1.13
C PRO A 409 84.91 26.12 0.46
N GLY A 410 85.56 25.18 1.16
CA GLY A 410 86.79 24.53 0.75
C GLY A 410 88.00 25.45 0.94
N PRO A 411 89.21 24.97 0.59
CA PRO A 411 90.45 25.71 0.78
C PRO A 411 90.40 27.09 0.12
N ASP A 412 90.56 28.16 0.89
CA ASP A 412 90.49 29.53 0.39
C ASP A 412 91.85 30.27 0.39
N GLY A 413 92.90 29.60 0.86
CA GLY A 413 94.28 30.08 0.78
C GLY A 413 94.74 30.90 1.97
N ASP A 414 93.95 30.98 3.05
CA ASP A 414 94.32 31.68 4.26
C ASP A 414 95.20 30.83 5.20
N SER A 415 95.47 31.32 6.42
CA SER A 415 96.57 30.84 7.25
C SER A 415 96.25 29.68 8.21
N ASP A 416 95.01 29.19 8.25
CA ASP A 416 94.56 28.24 9.28
C ASP A 416 94.22 26.83 8.78
N CYS A 417 94.28 26.55 7.47
CA CYS A 417 94.17 25.21 6.86
C CYS A 417 92.95 24.41 7.38
N SER A 418 91.80 25.05 7.52
CA SER A 418 90.65 24.56 8.28
C SER A 418 89.28 24.74 7.60
N GLU A 419 89.17 24.51 6.30
CA GLU A 419 87.95 24.86 5.55
C GLU A 419 87.26 23.63 4.96
N VAL A 420 87.81 22.44 5.24
CA VAL A 420 87.20 21.16 4.95
C VAL A 420 86.16 20.84 6.01
N CYS A 421 85.13 20.11 5.62
CA CYS A 421 84.08 19.76 6.54
C CYS A 421 84.51 18.67 7.55
N ASN A 422 84.11 18.85 8.81
CA ASN A 422 84.31 17.89 9.89
C ASN A 422 82.96 17.43 10.48
N GLU A 423 82.61 16.17 10.18
CA GLU A 423 81.36 15.53 10.63
C GLU A 423 81.29 15.28 12.15
N MET A 424 82.42 15.24 12.85
CA MET A 424 82.39 14.97 14.29
C MET A 424 81.97 16.20 15.10
N THR A 425 82.18 17.39 14.54
CA THR A 425 81.94 18.67 15.20
C THR A 425 80.85 19.49 14.52
N ASP A 426 80.26 19.01 13.43
CA ASP A 426 79.29 19.72 12.58
C ASP A 426 79.76 21.13 12.18
N MET A 427 81.04 21.22 11.78
CA MET A 427 81.69 22.50 11.48
C MET A 427 82.66 22.38 10.30
N CYS A 428 82.87 23.50 9.60
CA CYS A 428 83.91 23.68 8.60
C CYS A 428 85.23 24.03 9.30
N THR A 429 85.78 23.07 10.03
CA THR A 429 87.07 23.19 10.76
C THR A 429 87.94 21.96 10.55
N GLY A 430 87.61 21.13 9.55
CA GLY A 430 88.39 19.98 9.16
C GLY A 430 89.64 20.44 8.41
N ASN A 431 90.72 19.67 8.54
CA ASN A 431 91.99 20.01 7.90
C ASN A 431 91.87 20.03 6.38
N ASP A 432 92.42 21.06 5.78
CA ASP A 432 92.57 21.15 4.33
C ASP A 432 93.39 20.01 3.71
N PRO A 433 93.11 19.62 2.44
CA PRO A 433 93.89 18.59 1.77
C PRO A 433 95.38 18.95 1.73
N SER A 434 96.24 17.95 1.88
CA SER A 434 97.68 18.17 1.82
C SER A 434 98.10 18.76 0.47
N GLY A 435 98.77 19.91 0.50
CA GLY A 435 99.16 20.65 -0.69
C GLY A 435 98.26 21.85 -1.03
N SER A 436 97.13 22.06 -0.34
CA SER A 436 96.36 23.31 -0.45
C SER A 436 97.24 24.51 -0.13
N GLU A 437 97.05 25.62 -0.85
CA GLU A 437 97.74 26.88 -0.59
C GLU A 437 97.30 27.43 0.78
N CYS A 438 98.23 27.99 1.55
CA CYS A 438 97.96 28.63 2.85
C CYS A 438 98.63 30.03 2.91
N GLY A 439 98.85 30.62 1.74
CA GLY A 439 99.59 31.87 1.58
C GLY A 439 101.08 31.79 1.99
N ASP A 440 101.82 32.85 1.70
CA ASP A 440 103.23 33.04 2.04
C ASP A 440 104.15 31.85 1.66
N CYS A 441 103.94 31.29 0.46
CA CYS A 441 104.59 30.09 -0.08
C CYS A 441 104.52 28.88 0.86
N ARG A 442 103.39 28.72 1.55
CA ARG A 442 103.10 27.56 2.39
C ARG A 442 102.00 26.74 1.79
N THR A 443 102.06 25.45 2.10
CA THR A 443 100.96 24.53 1.83
C THR A 443 100.56 23.79 3.09
N CYS A 444 99.30 23.40 3.15
CA CYS A 444 98.78 22.58 4.22
C CYS A 444 99.45 21.20 4.20
N ASN A 445 99.92 20.74 5.36
CA ASN A 445 100.35 19.35 5.54
C ASN A 445 99.18 18.48 6.03
N ALA A 446 99.38 17.16 6.10
CA ALA A 446 98.37 16.21 6.55
C ALA A 446 97.87 16.41 8.00
N SER A 447 98.56 17.25 8.79
CA SER A 447 98.20 17.56 10.16
C SER A 447 97.40 18.86 10.29
N GLY A 448 97.04 19.52 9.18
CA GLY A 448 96.31 20.80 9.20
C GLY A 448 97.20 21.98 9.58
N SER A 449 98.47 21.96 9.19
CA SER A 449 99.40 23.05 9.48
C SER A 449 100.07 23.57 8.21
N CYS A 450 100.20 24.89 8.12
CA CYS A 450 100.85 25.57 7.00
C CYS A 450 102.36 25.44 7.08
N VAL A 451 102.90 24.59 6.22
CA VAL A 451 104.33 24.34 6.13
C VAL A 451 104.91 24.96 4.87
N TYR A 452 106.12 25.45 5.00
CA TYR A 452 106.86 26.04 3.89
C TYR A 452 107.17 24.97 2.83
N HIS A 453 106.80 25.21 1.58
CA HIS A 453 106.93 24.20 0.52
C HIS A 453 108.05 24.47 -0.47
N CYS A 454 108.72 25.63 -0.40
CA CYS A 454 109.85 25.90 -1.28
C CYS A 454 111.02 24.96 -0.97
N GLY A 455 111.65 24.44 -2.02
CA GLY A 455 112.79 23.53 -1.91
C GLY A 455 114.01 24.18 -1.27
N GLY A 456 114.96 23.35 -0.84
CA GLY A 456 116.22 23.83 -0.25
C GLY A 456 116.98 24.77 -1.19
N GLY A 457 117.19 26.02 -0.78
CA GLY A 457 117.85 27.06 -1.58
C GLY A 457 116.91 28.11 -2.19
N GLN A 458 115.63 28.10 -1.85
CA GLN A 458 114.64 29.08 -2.28
C GLN A 458 114.13 29.97 -1.13
N THR A 459 113.76 31.22 -1.43
CA THR A 459 113.13 32.19 -0.53
C THR A 459 111.78 32.62 -1.10
N CYS A 460 110.81 32.86 -0.22
CA CYS A 460 109.45 33.22 -0.61
C CYS A 460 109.27 34.72 -0.79
N CYS A 461 108.58 35.08 -1.85
CA CYS A 461 107.99 36.40 -2.05
C CYS A 461 106.56 36.37 -1.50
N ALA A 462 106.40 36.69 -0.21
CA ALA A 462 105.15 36.57 0.55
C ALA A 462 103.92 37.23 -0.12
N GLY A 463 104.10 38.31 -0.88
CA GLY A 463 103.00 38.99 -1.56
C GLY A 463 102.50 38.33 -2.85
N ASP A 464 103.30 37.46 -3.47
CA ASP A 464 103.02 36.87 -4.79
C ASP A 464 103.02 35.33 -4.79
N ASP A 465 103.31 34.70 -3.65
CA ASP A 465 103.39 33.23 -3.49
C ASP A 465 104.37 32.51 -4.43
N ILE A 466 105.49 33.17 -4.75
CA ILE A 466 106.52 32.63 -5.64
C ILE A 466 107.77 32.21 -4.87
N CYS A 467 108.16 30.94 -5.03
CA CYS A 467 109.45 30.41 -4.57
C CYS A 467 110.58 30.79 -5.54
N ILE A 468 111.39 31.80 -5.19
CA ILE A 468 112.55 32.24 -5.98
C ILE A 468 113.86 31.67 -5.44
N SER A 469 114.88 31.51 -6.27
CA SER A 469 116.21 31.13 -5.81
C SER A 469 116.80 32.20 -4.87
N MET A 470 117.50 31.76 -3.82
CA MET A 470 118.15 32.66 -2.85
C MET A 470 118.99 33.75 -3.54
N GLY A 471 118.63 35.00 -3.31
CA GLY A 471 119.31 36.19 -3.86
C GLY A 471 118.65 36.83 -5.08
N ALA A 472 117.59 36.24 -5.63
CA ALA A 472 116.73 36.91 -6.60
C ALA A 472 115.83 37.96 -5.90
N MET A 473 115.44 39.00 -6.65
CA MET A 473 114.51 40.02 -6.19
C MET A 473 113.09 39.58 -6.50
N CYS A 474 112.15 39.81 -5.57
CA CYS A 474 110.73 39.57 -5.84
C CYS A 474 110.26 40.45 -7.00
N PRO A 475 109.46 39.89 -7.94
CA PRO A 475 109.00 40.59 -9.12
C PRO A 475 108.09 41.79 -8.83
#